data_AF-A0A365ZEJ1-F1
#
_entry.id   AF-A0A365ZEJ1-F1
#
_cell.length_a   1.000
_cell.length_b   1.000
_cell.length_c   1.000
_cell.angle_alpha   90.00
_cell.angle_beta   90.00
_cell.angle_gamma   90.00
#
_symmetry.space_group_name_H-M   'P 1'
#
loop_
_entity.id
_entity.type
_entity.pdbx_description
1 polymer ?
#
loop_
_entity_poly.entity_id
_entity_poly.type
_entity_poly.pdbx_seq_one_letter_code
_entity_poly.pdbx_strand_id
1 'polypeptide(L)'
;MRRALKRAVDGVALDVTESAVLLHARGEDLEGLLAAAGRVRAAHLADQGRVGVVTYSRKVFVPLTRLCRDRCHYCTFVTVPGKVHSLYLEREEVLEIARAGAAAGCKEALFTLGDRPEDRWPQARQWLDERGYGSTVDYVRACAIAVLEETGLLPHLNPGVLSWEELQRLKPVAPSMGMMLETTARRLWSEKGMPHYGSPDKEPAVRLRVLDDAGRVGVPFTTGILVGIGETLTERAESLHALRRCARQYRNIQEIIVQNFRAKPDTAMRSAPDADLEGLAATIAVARLLMPPGVSVQAPPNLVGDQHALVLRAGIDDWGGVSPVTPDHVNPERPWPRIDELAGWTRQAGFTLRERLTVYPKYVRGAEKWIDVRLHPHVTALATADGLAEPGAVVRGRDWQEPDGGLATVGRADLHTAIDTEGRTADRRGDFDSVYGDWDLLREQVPGAPTHTLPPTRRSDPAPQRLDTDVRAGLRLAADYPGALLEPAHTAAAMALLTAEGPALDTLTRLADELRADVVGDDITYVVNRNINFSNVCYVGC
;
A
#
# COMPACT_ATOMS: atom_id res chain seq x y z
N MET A 1 -18.29 0.41 25.61
CA MET A 1 -19.19 0.27 24.45
C MET A 1 -20.03 1.52 24.20
N ARG A 2 -21.08 1.81 24.98
CA ARG A 2 -22.00 2.96 24.78
C ARG A 2 -21.34 4.29 24.37
N ARG A 3 -20.29 4.72 25.09
CA ARG A 3 -19.54 5.96 24.77
C ARG A 3 -18.87 5.91 23.39
N ALA A 4 -18.18 4.82 23.06
CA ALA A 4 -17.50 4.66 21.77
C ALA A 4 -18.52 4.60 20.63
N LEU A 5 -19.64 3.90 20.82
CA LEU A 5 -20.71 3.82 19.83
C LEU A 5 -21.38 5.18 19.59
N LYS A 6 -21.66 5.95 20.64
CA LYS A 6 -22.18 7.32 20.51
C LYS A 6 -21.24 8.20 19.70
N ARG A 7 -19.93 8.15 19.97
CA ARG A 7 -18.91 8.90 19.22
C ARG A 7 -18.84 8.50 17.76
N ALA A 8 -18.90 7.19 17.47
CA ALA A 8 -18.96 6.68 16.10
C ALA A 8 -20.22 7.18 15.36
N VAL A 9 -21.37 7.19 16.04
CA VAL A 9 -22.64 7.69 15.50
C VAL A 9 -22.59 9.18 15.17
N ASP A 10 -21.93 9.95 16.03
CA ASP A 10 -21.76 11.41 15.91
C ASP A 10 -20.66 11.81 14.93
N GLY A 11 -19.95 10.84 14.32
CA GLY A 11 -18.85 11.09 13.39
C GLY A 11 -17.59 11.64 14.04
N VAL A 12 -17.40 11.43 15.35
CA VAL A 12 -16.20 11.89 16.06
C VAL A 12 -15.05 10.92 15.79
N ALA A 13 -13.84 11.46 15.62
CA ALA A 13 -12.63 10.67 15.49
C ALA A 13 -12.47 9.69 16.67
N LEU A 14 -12.31 8.41 16.34
CA LEU A 14 -12.08 7.33 17.28
C LEU A 14 -10.58 7.17 17.52
N ASP A 15 -10.19 6.93 18.76
CA ASP A 15 -8.84 6.47 19.10
C ASP A 15 -8.73 4.93 19.05
N VAL A 16 -7.54 4.40 19.31
CA VAL A 16 -7.28 2.94 19.30
C VAL A 16 -8.13 2.22 20.35
N THR A 17 -8.27 2.79 21.55
CA THR A 17 -9.02 2.18 22.66
C THR A 17 -10.51 2.11 22.33
N GLU A 18 -11.09 3.19 21.81
CA GLU A 18 -12.48 3.25 21.36
C GLU A 18 -12.73 2.27 20.21
N SER A 19 -11.79 2.17 19.28
CA SER A 19 -11.85 1.22 18.17
C SER A 19 -11.80 -0.22 18.67
N ALA A 20 -10.88 -0.55 19.59
CA ALA A 20 -10.77 -1.86 20.21
C ALA A 20 -12.05 -2.24 20.97
N VAL A 21 -12.66 -1.29 21.68
CA VAL A 21 -13.95 -1.48 22.34
C VAL A 21 -15.05 -1.79 21.34
N LEU A 22 -15.13 -1.08 20.21
CA LEU A 22 -16.16 -1.33 19.19
C LEU A 22 -16.01 -2.70 18.52
N LEU A 23 -14.81 -3.26 18.43
CA LEU A 23 -14.60 -4.61 17.88
C LEU A 23 -15.26 -5.72 18.72
N HIS A 24 -15.59 -5.44 19.99
CA HIS A 24 -16.37 -6.33 20.85
C HIS A 24 -17.90 -6.27 20.58
N ALA A 25 -18.38 -5.40 19.69
CA ALA A 25 -19.82 -5.20 19.49
C ALA A 25 -20.52 -6.49 19.03
N ARG A 26 -21.64 -6.82 19.68
CA ARG A 26 -22.50 -7.99 19.42
C ARG A 26 -23.96 -7.57 19.67
N GLY A 27 -24.92 -8.30 19.10
CA GLY A 27 -26.35 -8.01 19.28
C GLY A 27 -26.70 -6.54 18.94
N GLU A 28 -27.42 -5.86 19.84
CA GLU A 28 -27.86 -4.46 19.62
C GLU A 28 -26.69 -3.47 19.43
N ASP A 29 -25.55 -3.69 20.10
CA ASP A 29 -24.37 -2.84 19.91
C ASP A 29 -23.79 -2.99 18.50
N LEU A 30 -23.82 -4.21 17.95
CA LEU A 30 -23.39 -4.46 16.57
C LEU A 30 -24.34 -3.77 15.60
N GLU A 31 -25.65 -3.92 15.79
CA GLU A 31 -26.67 -3.26 14.97
C GLU A 31 -26.47 -1.73 14.91
N GLY A 32 -26.20 -1.10 16.05
CA GLY A 32 -25.85 0.33 16.10
C GLY A 32 -24.56 0.67 15.35
N LEU A 33 -23.53 -0.19 15.45
CA LEU A 33 -22.25 -0.01 14.77
C LEU A 33 -22.40 -0.14 13.24
N LEU A 34 -23.16 -1.14 12.77
CA LEU A 34 -23.47 -1.34 11.35
C LEU A 34 -24.22 -0.11 10.79
N ALA A 35 -25.18 0.43 11.54
CA ALA A 35 -25.91 1.63 11.11
C ALA A 35 -24.99 2.86 10.97
N ALA A 36 -24.03 3.04 11.87
CA ALA A 36 -23.03 4.11 11.78
C ALA A 36 -22.12 3.93 10.55
N ALA A 37 -21.57 2.73 10.36
CA ALA A 37 -20.73 2.41 9.20
C ALA A 37 -21.49 2.57 7.88
N GLY A 38 -22.76 2.18 7.82
CA GLY A 38 -23.62 2.36 6.65
C GLY A 38 -23.80 3.82 6.24
N ARG A 39 -23.94 4.75 7.21
CA ARG A 39 -23.98 6.20 6.93
C ARG A 39 -22.65 6.71 6.38
N VAL A 40 -21.53 6.29 6.95
CA VAL A 40 -20.19 6.67 6.45
C VAL A 40 -19.93 6.09 5.05
N ARG A 41 -20.34 4.85 4.77
CA ARG A 41 -20.30 4.27 3.42
C ARG A 41 -21.13 5.11 2.44
N ALA A 42 -22.35 5.51 2.81
CA ALA A 42 -23.18 6.35 1.94
C ALA A 42 -22.52 7.71 1.63
N ALA A 43 -21.94 8.36 2.65
CA ALA A 43 -21.19 9.61 2.47
C ALA A 43 -19.94 9.43 1.58
N HIS A 44 -19.18 8.35 1.79
CA HIS A 44 -18.05 7.97 0.94
C HIS A 44 -18.49 7.77 -0.52
N LEU A 45 -19.58 7.02 -0.76
CA LEU A 45 -20.09 6.78 -2.11
C LEU A 45 -20.55 8.08 -2.78
N ALA A 46 -21.18 8.99 -2.04
CA ALA A 46 -21.57 10.30 -2.56
C ALA A 46 -20.35 11.15 -2.96
N ASP A 47 -19.34 11.22 -2.08
CA ASP A 47 -18.06 11.92 -2.33
C ASP A 47 -17.33 11.36 -3.57
N GLN A 48 -17.45 10.05 -3.81
CA GLN A 48 -16.84 9.40 -4.97
C GLN A 48 -17.70 9.44 -6.25
N GLY A 49 -18.89 10.07 -6.21
CA GLY A 49 -19.82 10.12 -7.34
C GLY A 49 -20.49 8.77 -7.67
N ARG A 50 -20.58 7.88 -6.69
CA ARG A 50 -21.01 6.47 -6.81
C ARG A 50 -22.18 6.12 -5.90
N VAL A 51 -23.11 7.05 -5.67
CA VAL A 51 -24.27 6.84 -4.76
C VAL A 51 -24.99 5.54 -5.11
N GLY A 52 -25.16 4.66 -4.11
CA GLY A 52 -25.87 3.39 -4.27
C GLY A 52 -25.14 2.32 -5.10
N VAL A 53 -23.87 2.54 -5.46
CA VAL A 53 -23.07 1.59 -6.25
C VAL A 53 -22.11 0.82 -5.35
N VAL A 54 -22.11 -0.50 -5.48
CA VAL A 54 -21.08 -1.40 -4.94
C VAL A 54 -20.27 -1.93 -6.11
N THR A 55 -18.95 -1.95 -5.99
CA THR A 55 -18.05 -2.32 -7.09
C THR A 55 -17.47 -3.73 -6.95
N TYR A 56 -16.96 -4.27 -8.05
CA TYR A 56 -16.12 -5.47 -8.09
C TYR A 56 -15.16 -5.35 -9.27
N SER A 57 -14.02 -6.05 -9.22
CA SER A 57 -13.12 -6.17 -10.37
C SER A 57 -13.29 -7.55 -11.03
N ARG A 58 -13.47 -7.59 -12.35
CA ARG A 58 -13.50 -8.84 -13.11
C ARG A 58 -12.08 -9.18 -13.58
N LYS A 59 -11.51 -10.23 -13.01
CA LYS A 59 -10.07 -10.54 -13.15
C LYS A 59 -9.78 -12.00 -13.47
N VAL A 60 -8.57 -12.27 -13.95
CA VAL A 60 -7.95 -13.60 -13.85
C VAL A 60 -6.88 -13.61 -12.76
N PHE A 61 -6.69 -14.74 -12.10
CA PHE A 61 -5.63 -14.95 -11.11
C PHE A 61 -4.44 -15.63 -11.80
N VAL A 62 -3.27 -14.97 -11.81
CA VAL A 62 -2.03 -15.48 -12.37
C VAL A 62 -1.09 -15.87 -11.21
N PRO A 63 -1.04 -17.16 -10.82
CA PRO A 63 -0.18 -17.64 -9.74
C PRO A 63 1.26 -17.84 -10.24
N LEU A 64 1.95 -16.73 -10.59
CA LEU A 64 3.22 -16.75 -11.33
C LEU A 64 4.25 -17.71 -10.72
N THR A 65 4.33 -17.76 -9.38
CA THR A 65 5.03 -18.83 -8.67
C THR A 65 4.33 -19.12 -7.35
N ARG A 66 4.33 -20.40 -6.96
CA ARG A 66 3.89 -20.87 -5.65
C ARG A 66 5.06 -21.12 -4.69
N LEU A 67 6.26 -20.73 -5.07
CA LEU A 67 7.42 -20.75 -4.19
C LEU A 67 7.49 -19.44 -3.40
N CYS A 68 8.02 -19.49 -2.18
CA CYS A 68 8.19 -18.31 -1.33
C CYS A 68 9.35 -18.54 -0.36
N ARG A 69 10.01 -17.45 0.09
CA ARG A 69 10.96 -17.53 1.20
C ARG A 69 10.26 -17.65 2.56
N ASP A 70 9.08 -17.05 2.70
CA ASP A 70 8.27 -17.12 3.92
C ASP A 70 7.70 -18.51 4.23
N ARG A 71 7.21 -18.67 5.47
CA ARG A 71 6.63 -19.89 6.03
C ARG A 71 5.35 -19.61 6.81
N CYS A 72 4.45 -18.79 6.26
CA CYS A 72 3.21 -18.43 6.93
C CYS A 72 2.40 -19.68 7.31
N HIS A 73 2.10 -19.85 8.60
CA HIS A 73 1.53 -21.09 9.13
C HIS A 73 0.07 -21.35 8.73
N TYR A 74 -0.60 -20.37 8.12
CA TYR A 74 -1.96 -20.46 7.57
C TYR A 74 -2.01 -20.58 6.04
N CYS A 75 -0.88 -20.46 5.35
CA CYS A 75 -0.86 -20.30 3.90
C CYS A 75 -0.76 -21.66 3.18
N THR A 76 -1.74 -21.96 2.33
CA THR A 76 -1.70 -23.12 1.41
C THR A 76 -1.22 -22.77 0.00
N PHE A 77 -1.13 -21.48 -0.33
CA PHE A 77 -0.68 -21.02 -1.63
C PHE A 77 0.79 -21.40 -1.88
N VAL A 78 1.61 -21.27 -0.84
CA VAL A 78 3.05 -21.57 -0.90
C VAL A 78 3.31 -23.07 -0.80
N THR A 79 4.22 -23.55 -1.62
CA THR A 79 4.70 -24.94 -1.61
C THR A 79 6.22 -25.00 -1.83
N VAL A 80 6.75 -26.19 -2.06
CA VAL A 80 8.19 -26.46 -2.24
C VAL A 80 8.50 -26.91 -3.67
N PRO A 81 9.74 -26.73 -4.16
CA PRO A 81 10.12 -27.09 -5.53
C PRO A 81 9.71 -28.51 -5.96
N GLY A 82 9.84 -29.52 -5.08
CA GLY A 82 9.47 -30.91 -5.40
C GLY A 82 7.97 -31.20 -5.46
N LYS A 83 7.10 -30.21 -5.25
CA LYS A 83 5.63 -30.36 -5.26
C LYS A 83 4.95 -29.52 -6.36
N VAL A 84 5.71 -28.93 -7.27
CA VAL A 84 5.18 -28.15 -8.39
C VAL A 84 5.62 -28.76 -9.71
N HIS A 85 4.78 -28.64 -10.73
CA HIS A 85 5.15 -29.03 -12.10
C HIS A 85 6.15 -28.03 -12.69
N SER A 86 5.99 -26.74 -12.38
CA SER A 86 6.91 -25.68 -12.75
C SER A 86 7.18 -24.76 -11.55
N LEU A 87 8.41 -24.28 -11.44
CA LEU A 87 8.85 -23.38 -10.37
C LEU A 87 8.23 -21.98 -10.53
N TYR A 88 8.08 -21.54 -11.78
CA TYR A 88 7.32 -20.37 -12.20
C TYR A 88 6.50 -20.73 -13.43
N LEU A 89 5.35 -20.10 -13.64
CA LEU A 89 4.67 -20.17 -14.93
C LEU A 89 5.59 -19.59 -16.02
N GLU A 90 5.71 -20.28 -17.14
CA GLU A 90 6.34 -19.72 -18.34
C GLU A 90 5.51 -18.56 -18.88
N ARG A 91 6.15 -17.67 -19.65
CA ARG A 91 5.49 -16.50 -20.24
C ARG A 91 4.23 -16.89 -21.04
N GLU A 92 4.29 -17.98 -21.80
CA GLU A 92 3.16 -18.44 -22.60
C GLU A 92 2.00 -18.94 -21.71
N GLU A 93 2.28 -19.65 -20.61
CA GLU A 93 1.24 -20.07 -19.66
C GLU A 93 0.55 -18.86 -19.01
N VAL A 94 1.30 -17.80 -18.71
CA VAL A 94 0.73 -16.52 -18.24
C VAL A 94 -0.19 -15.92 -19.30
N LEU A 95 0.25 -15.92 -20.57
CA LEU A 95 -0.52 -15.39 -21.69
C LEU A 95 -1.77 -16.22 -21.99
N GLU A 96 -1.72 -17.54 -21.86
CA GLU A 96 -2.89 -18.41 -22.01
C GLU A 96 -3.98 -18.07 -20.98
N ILE A 97 -3.59 -17.90 -19.70
CA ILE A 97 -4.51 -17.46 -18.64
C ILE A 97 -5.09 -16.07 -18.97
N ALA A 98 -4.23 -15.13 -19.39
CA ALA A 98 -4.65 -13.77 -19.70
C ALA A 98 -5.56 -13.70 -20.94
N ARG A 99 -5.30 -14.48 -21.99
CA ARG A 99 -6.16 -14.57 -23.19
C ARG A 99 -7.51 -15.20 -22.86
N ALA A 100 -7.55 -16.23 -22.00
CA ALA A 100 -8.80 -16.78 -21.50
C ALA A 100 -9.60 -15.73 -20.69
N GLY A 101 -8.92 -14.91 -19.90
CA GLY A 101 -9.50 -13.76 -19.21
C GLY A 101 -10.10 -12.72 -20.14
N ALA A 102 -9.33 -12.28 -21.14
CA ALA A 102 -9.78 -11.32 -22.14
C ALA A 102 -11.01 -11.84 -22.91
N ALA A 103 -11.01 -13.12 -23.30
CA ALA A 103 -12.16 -13.79 -23.94
C ALA A 103 -13.41 -13.83 -23.04
N ALA A 104 -13.24 -13.88 -21.72
CA ALA A 104 -14.32 -13.82 -20.73
C ALA A 104 -14.70 -12.38 -20.31
N GLY A 105 -14.09 -11.36 -20.93
CA GLY A 105 -14.33 -9.95 -20.67
C GLY A 105 -13.70 -9.42 -19.37
N CYS A 106 -12.77 -10.17 -18.76
CA CYS A 106 -11.96 -9.66 -17.65
C CYS A 106 -11.15 -8.45 -18.11
N LYS A 107 -10.85 -7.54 -17.18
CA LYS A 107 -10.03 -6.33 -17.44
C LYS A 107 -8.77 -6.28 -16.59
N GLU A 108 -8.64 -7.19 -15.64
CA GLU A 108 -7.52 -7.28 -14.71
C GLU A 108 -6.83 -8.64 -14.81
N ALA A 109 -5.49 -8.62 -14.79
CA ALA A 109 -4.64 -9.77 -14.55
C ALA A 109 -3.99 -9.62 -13.16
N LEU A 110 -4.49 -10.36 -12.18
CA LEU A 110 -3.99 -10.36 -10.82
C LEU A 110 -2.78 -11.27 -10.71
N PHE A 111 -1.58 -10.70 -10.74
CA PHE A 111 -0.34 -11.43 -10.45
C PHE A 111 -0.21 -11.62 -8.95
N THR A 112 -0.17 -12.88 -8.52
CA THR A 112 0.09 -13.23 -7.12
C THR A 112 1.16 -14.30 -7.06
N LEU A 113 2.11 -14.11 -6.16
CA LEU A 113 3.29 -14.95 -6.04
C LEU A 113 3.81 -14.91 -4.60
N GLY A 114 4.70 -15.84 -4.27
CA GLY A 114 5.44 -15.76 -3.01
C GLY A 114 6.61 -14.79 -3.10
N ASP A 115 6.95 -14.19 -1.96
CA ASP A 115 8.06 -13.27 -1.78
C ASP A 115 9.40 -13.98 -2.01
N ARG A 116 10.20 -13.43 -2.93
CA ARG A 116 11.61 -13.75 -3.23
C ARG A 116 11.99 -15.23 -3.02
N PRO A 117 11.32 -16.18 -3.69
CA PRO A 117 11.65 -17.60 -3.55
C PRO A 117 13.12 -17.91 -3.85
N GLU A 118 13.76 -17.14 -4.73
CA GLU A 118 15.16 -17.25 -5.12
C GLU A 118 16.17 -17.00 -3.98
N ASP A 119 15.74 -16.43 -2.85
CA ASP A 119 16.59 -16.26 -1.66
C ASP A 119 16.60 -17.50 -0.76
N ARG A 120 15.60 -18.37 -0.91
CA ARG A 120 15.46 -19.60 -0.12
C ARG A 120 15.74 -20.85 -0.95
N TRP A 121 15.37 -20.85 -2.22
CA TRP A 121 15.39 -22.01 -3.09
C TRP A 121 16.40 -21.79 -4.23
N PRO A 122 17.56 -22.46 -4.20
CA PRO A 122 18.54 -22.39 -5.29
C PRO A 122 17.94 -22.78 -6.65
N GLN A 123 16.95 -23.67 -6.66
CA GLN A 123 16.23 -24.05 -7.88
C GLN A 123 15.49 -22.86 -8.51
N ALA A 124 14.91 -21.98 -7.69
CA ALA A 124 14.23 -20.78 -8.18
C ALA A 124 15.24 -19.78 -8.76
N ARG A 125 16.40 -19.60 -8.10
CA ARG A 125 17.51 -18.79 -8.62
C ARG A 125 17.99 -19.31 -9.98
N GLN A 126 18.31 -20.60 -10.05
CA GLN A 126 18.76 -21.25 -11.28
C GLN A 126 17.73 -21.08 -12.41
N TRP A 127 16.45 -21.27 -12.12
CA TRP A 127 15.38 -21.13 -13.11
C TRP A 127 15.32 -19.72 -13.72
N LEU A 128 15.49 -18.69 -12.88
CA LEU A 128 15.55 -17.29 -13.32
C LEU A 128 16.80 -17.01 -14.15
N ASP A 129 17.97 -17.46 -13.70
CA ASP A 129 19.26 -17.28 -14.37
C ASP A 129 19.25 -17.91 -15.78
N GLU A 130 18.71 -19.14 -15.91
CA GLU A 130 18.56 -19.85 -17.19
C GLU A 130 17.68 -19.10 -18.20
N ARG A 131 16.81 -18.21 -17.71
CA ARG A 131 15.92 -17.36 -18.53
C ARG A 131 16.40 -15.91 -18.64
N GLY A 132 17.57 -15.59 -18.07
CA GLY A 132 18.18 -14.28 -18.13
C GLY A 132 17.55 -13.23 -17.20
N TYR A 133 16.87 -13.65 -16.13
CA TYR A 133 16.29 -12.74 -15.13
C TYR A 133 17.13 -12.73 -13.85
N GLY A 134 17.47 -11.55 -13.33
CA GLY A 134 18.25 -11.42 -12.09
C GLY A 134 17.43 -11.65 -10.81
N SER A 135 16.10 -11.48 -10.90
CA SER A 135 15.18 -11.57 -9.79
C SER A 135 13.77 -11.98 -10.23
N THR A 136 12.96 -12.42 -9.27
CA THR A 136 11.53 -12.65 -9.48
C THR A 136 10.81 -11.36 -9.93
N VAL A 137 11.23 -10.19 -9.44
CA VAL A 137 10.67 -8.89 -9.82
C VAL A 137 10.92 -8.58 -11.29
N ASP A 138 12.11 -8.89 -11.82
CA ASP A 138 12.40 -8.75 -13.25
C ASP A 138 11.46 -9.58 -14.11
N TYR A 139 11.19 -10.82 -13.67
CA TYR A 139 10.32 -11.73 -14.39
C TYR A 139 8.85 -11.29 -14.34
N VAL A 140 8.36 -10.84 -13.17
CA VAL A 140 7.03 -10.23 -13.02
C VAL A 140 6.87 -9.07 -14.00
N ARG A 141 7.87 -8.19 -14.10
CA ARG A 141 7.84 -7.05 -15.02
C ARG A 141 7.71 -7.50 -16.47
N ALA A 142 8.51 -8.48 -16.90
CA ALA A 142 8.46 -9.00 -18.26
C ALA A 142 7.09 -9.62 -18.60
N CYS A 143 6.52 -10.40 -17.69
CA CYS A 143 5.18 -10.97 -17.86
C CYS A 143 4.09 -9.89 -17.88
N ALA A 144 4.19 -8.86 -17.05
CA ALA A 144 3.22 -7.76 -17.02
C ALA A 144 3.18 -6.98 -18.34
N ILE A 145 4.35 -6.70 -18.93
CA ILE A 145 4.45 -6.08 -20.27
C ILE A 145 3.80 -6.99 -21.32
N ALA A 146 4.13 -8.28 -21.34
CA ALA A 146 3.54 -9.22 -22.30
C ALA A 146 2.00 -9.27 -22.19
N VAL A 147 1.45 -9.26 -20.97
CA VAL A 147 0.00 -9.24 -20.75
C VAL A 147 -0.64 -7.96 -21.30
N LEU A 148 -0.03 -6.79 -21.07
CA LEU A 148 -0.50 -5.51 -21.62
C LEU A 148 -0.50 -5.53 -23.16
N GLU A 149 0.62 -5.95 -23.77
CA GLU A 149 0.85 -5.89 -25.21
C GLU A 149 0.08 -6.94 -26.00
N GLU A 150 -0.11 -8.14 -25.45
CA GLU A 150 -0.70 -9.25 -26.19
C GLU A 150 -2.17 -9.50 -25.87
N THR A 151 -2.63 -9.10 -24.68
CA THR A 151 -4.01 -9.40 -24.23
C THR A 151 -4.83 -8.16 -23.93
N GLY A 152 -4.19 -7.08 -23.47
CA GLY A 152 -4.87 -5.85 -23.07
C GLY A 152 -5.49 -5.88 -21.68
N LEU A 153 -5.26 -6.94 -20.89
CA LEU A 153 -5.59 -6.92 -19.46
C LEU A 153 -4.64 -5.98 -18.72
N LEU A 154 -5.15 -5.33 -17.67
CA LEU A 154 -4.37 -4.47 -16.79
C LEU A 154 -3.72 -5.30 -15.68
N PRO A 155 -2.39 -5.29 -15.53
CA PRO A 155 -1.71 -5.99 -14.44
C PRO A 155 -2.00 -5.34 -13.08
N HIS A 156 -2.42 -6.16 -12.11
CA HIS A 156 -2.36 -5.86 -10.68
C HIS A 156 -1.27 -6.72 -10.07
N LEU A 157 -0.24 -6.11 -9.48
CA LEU A 157 0.91 -6.87 -8.99
C LEU A 157 0.85 -7.02 -7.46
N ASN A 158 0.81 -8.25 -6.98
CA ASN A 158 1.00 -8.61 -5.57
C ASN A 158 2.28 -9.44 -5.35
N PRO A 159 3.48 -8.87 -5.56
CA PRO A 159 4.76 -9.58 -5.44
C PRO A 159 5.31 -9.65 -4.00
N GLY A 160 4.55 -9.21 -3.00
CA GLY A 160 5.00 -9.19 -1.62
C GLY A 160 5.82 -7.94 -1.29
N VAL A 161 6.89 -8.09 -0.51
CA VAL A 161 7.75 -6.98 -0.08
C VAL A 161 8.63 -6.46 -1.22
N LEU A 162 8.39 -5.20 -1.60
CA LEU A 162 9.16 -4.47 -2.60
C LEU A 162 10.00 -3.36 -1.97
N SER A 163 11.20 -3.13 -2.52
CA SER A 163 11.99 -1.94 -2.25
C SER A 163 11.40 -0.73 -2.97
N TRP A 164 11.82 0.48 -2.57
CA TRP A 164 11.47 1.72 -3.28
C TRP A 164 11.87 1.68 -4.76
N GLU A 165 13.05 1.14 -5.08
CA GLU A 165 13.54 0.99 -6.46
C GLU A 165 12.66 0.03 -7.26
N GLU A 166 12.27 -1.10 -6.67
CA GLU A 166 11.41 -2.08 -7.33
C GLU A 166 10.00 -1.54 -7.56
N LEU A 167 9.45 -0.74 -6.63
CA LEU A 167 8.19 -0.02 -6.83
C LEU A 167 8.28 0.95 -8.02
N GLN A 168 9.34 1.75 -8.09
CA GLN A 168 9.61 2.63 -9.23
C GLN A 168 9.73 1.84 -10.53
N ARG A 169 10.37 0.67 -10.47
CA ARG A 169 10.57 -0.21 -11.62
C ARG A 169 9.28 -0.90 -12.07
N LEU A 170 8.33 -1.19 -11.17
CA LEU A 170 7.08 -1.84 -11.53
C LEU A 170 5.96 -0.84 -11.88
N LYS A 171 6.03 0.42 -11.42
CA LYS A 171 5.00 1.44 -11.68
C LYS A 171 4.66 1.60 -13.18
N PRO A 172 5.63 1.55 -14.11
CA PRO A 172 5.35 1.64 -15.54
C PRO A 172 4.56 0.48 -16.15
N VAL A 173 4.40 -0.64 -15.45
CA VAL A 173 3.78 -1.87 -16.00
C VAL A 173 2.50 -2.29 -15.28
N ALA A 174 2.09 -1.56 -14.24
CA ALA A 174 0.92 -1.91 -13.44
C ALA A 174 0.18 -0.65 -12.96
N PRO A 175 -1.11 -0.46 -13.33
CA PRO A 175 -1.90 0.66 -12.83
C PRO A 175 -2.14 0.62 -11.33
N SER A 176 -2.01 -0.56 -10.71
CA SER A 176 -2.05 -0.72 -9.26
C SER A 176 -1.26 -1.93 -8.80
N MET A 177 -0.87 -1.92 -7.53
CA MET A 177 -0.16 -3.01 -6.88
C MET A 177 -0.75 -3.25 -5.50
N GLY A 178 -0.35 -4.31 -4.82
CA GLY A 178 -0.82 -4.56 -3.48
C GLY A 178 0.06 -5.47 -2.65
N MET A 179 -0.18 -5.36 -1.35
CA MET A 179 0.42 -6.21 -0.33
C MET A 179 -0.45 -6.12 0.92
N MET A 180 -0.97 -7.26 1.38
CA MET A 180 -1.68 -7.33 2.67
C MET A 180 -0.74 -6.97 3.82
N LEU A 181 -1.13 -6.07 4.72
CA LEU A 181 -0.39 -5.81 5.96
C LEU A 181 -0.53 -7.00 6.91
N GLU A 182 -1.69 -7.67 6.87
CA GLU A 182 -2.12 -8.75 7.76
C GLU A 182 -2.36 -8.26 9.19
N THR A 183 -1.30 -7.76 9.85
CA THR A 183 -1.31 -7.31 11.24
C THR A 183 -0.08 -6.46 11.56
N THR A 184 -0.16 -5.61 12.58
CA THR A 184 1.00 -4.93 13.19
C THR A 184 1.53 -5.64 14.44
N ALA A 185 0.92 -6.75 14.85
CA ALA A 185 1.28 -7.47 16.07
C ALA A 185 2.66 -8.15 15.96
N ARG A 186 3.70 -7.50 16.51
CA ARG A 186 5.09 -8.00 16.43
C ARG A 186 5.25 -9.40 16.98
N ARG A 187 4.55 -9.74 18.07
CA ARG A 187 4.61 -11.08 18.68
C ARG A 187 4.21 -12.18 17.70
N LEU A 188 3.28 -11.91 16.77
CA LEU A 188 2.83 -12.90 15.80
C LEU A 188 3.93 -13.31 14.81
N TRP A 189 4.91 -12.43 14.62
CA TRP A 189 6.11 -12.65 13.80
C TRP A 189 7.32 -13.13 14.62
N SER A 190 7.56 -12.56 15.80
CA SER A 190 8.79 -12.84 16.57
C SER A 190 8.74 -14.07 17.46
N GLU A 191 7.57 -14.51 17.90
CA GLU A 191 7.44 -15.60 18.88
C GLU A 191 7.24 -16.98 18.23
N LYS A 192 7.93 -18.00 18.73
CA LYS A 192 7.82 -19.36 18.22
C LYS A 192 6.39 -19.89 18.36
N GLY A 193 5.87 -20.50 17.30
CA GLY A 193 4.51 -21.06 17.25
C GLY A 193 3.44 -20.10 16.75
N MET A 194 3.77 -18.82 16.60
CA MET A 194 2.87 -17.81 16.04
C MET A 194 2.79 -17.87 14.50
N PRO A 195 1.71 -17.35 13.87
CA PRO A 195 1.41 -17.54 12.44
C PRO A 195 2.49 -17.09 11.46
N HIS A 196 3.29 -16.09 11.83
CA HIS A 196 4.30 -15.48 10.98
C HIS A 196 5.74 -15.84 11.41
N TYR A 197 5.90 -16.69 12.42
CA TYR A 197 7.22 -17.10 12.88
C TYR A 197 8.02 -17.78 11.76
N GLY A 198 9.26 -17.32 11.55
CA GLY A 198 10.11 -17.82 10.46
C GLY A 198 9.74 -17.31 9.06
N SER A 199 8.96 -16.23 8.97
CA SER A 199 8.62 -15.52 7.72
C SER A 199 9.23 -14.11 7.75
N PRO A 200 10.44 -13.88 7.19
CA PRO A 200 11.11 -12.59 7.27
C PRO A 200 10.27 -11.41 6.74
N ASP A 201 9.47 -11.63 5.69
CA ASP A 201 8.67 -10.55 5.08
C ASP A 201 7.38 -10.23 5.83
N LYS A 202 7.06 -11.03 6.85
CA LYS A 202 5.93 -10.78 7.74
C LYS A 202 6.28 -9.91 8.95
N GLU A 203 7.48 -9.33 9.00
CA GLU A 203 7.80 -8.31 9.99
C GLU A 203 6.94 -7.05 9.77
N PRO A 204 6.18 -6.58 10.77
CA PRO A 204 5.32 -5.41 10.60
C PRO A 204 6.03 -4.15 10.11
N ALA A 205 7.24 -3.88 10.60
CA ALA A 205 8.00 -2.69 10.23
C ALA A 205 8.38 -2.69 8.73
N VAL A 206 8.79 -3.84 8.21
CA VAL A 206 9.09 -4.02 6.77
C VAL A 206 7.83 -3.77 5.94
N ARG A 207 6.70 -4.33 6.34
CA ARG A 207 5.45 -4.19 5.57
C ARG A 207 4.92 -2.75 5.58
N LEU A 208 4.99 -2.07 6.73
CA LEU A 208 4.62 -0.65 6.82
C LEU A 208 5.52 0.23 5.95
N ARG A 209 6.83 -0.08 5.88
CA ARG A 209 7.76 0.62 4.99
C ARG A 209 7.36 0.51 3.51
N VAL A 210 6.95 -0.68 3.05
CA VAL A 210 6.46 -0.85 1.67
C VAL A 210 5.24 0.03 1.40
N LEU A 211 4.30 0.14 2.36
CA LEU A 211 3.13 1.00 2.21
C LEU A 211 3.52 2.48 2.11
N ASP A 212 4.45 2.92 2.95
CA ASP A 212 4.97 4.29 2.94
C ASP A 212 5.73 4.57 1.62
N ASP A 213 6.58 3.65 1.16
CA ASP A 213 7.35 3.79 -0.08
C ASP A 213 6.44 3.74 -1.33
N ALA A 214 5.42 2.90 -1.36
CA ALA A 214 4.39 2.91 -2.41
C ALA A 214 3.63 4.24 -2.45
N GLY A 215 3.41 4.84 -1.28
CA GLY A 215 2.86 6.18 -1.13
C GLY A 215 3.75 7.26 -1.73
N ARG A 216 5.05 7.23 -1.44
CA ARG A 216 6.06 8.16 -1.98
C ARG A 216 6.22 8.05 -3.49
N VAL A 217 6.20 6.83 -4.02
CA VAL A 217 6.24 6.56 -5.47
C VAL A 217 4.93 6.94 -6.16
N GLY A 218 3.83 7.01 -5.41
CA GLY A 218 2.51 7.35 -5.92
C GLY A 218 1.90 6.19 -6.72
N VAL A 219 1.96 4.97 -6.19
CA VAL A 219 1.28 3.78 -6.76
C VAL A 219 -0.06 3.60 -6.07
N PRO A 220 -1.19 3.54 -6.81
CA PRO A 220 -2.46 3.08 -6.27
C PRO A 220 -2.29 1.69 -5.65
N PHE A 221 -2.53 1.59 -4.33
CA PHE A 221 -2.09 0.44 -3.55
C PHE A 221 -3.24 -0.25 -2.82
N THR A 222 -3.31 -1.57 -2.96
CA THR A 222 -4.22 -2.44 -2.23
C THR A 222 -3.52 -3.02 -1.01
N THR A 223 -4.16 -2.93 0.16
CA THR A 223 -3.66 -3.58 1.38
C THR A 223 -4.82 -4.00 2.26
N GLY A 224 -4.55 -4.46 3.48
CA GLY A 224 -5.59 -5.01 4.33
C GLY A 224 -5.05 -5.77 5.54
N ILE A 225 -5.98 -6.28 6.33
CA ILE A 225 -5.70 -7.10 7.51
C ILE A 225 -6.32 -8.49 7.36
N LEU A 226 -5.73 -9.47 8.05
CA LEU A 226 -6.26 -10.81 8.18
C LEU A 226 -6.74 -11.02 9.60
N VAL A 227 -8.05 -11.23 9.72
CA VAL A 227 -8.81 -11.29 10.96
C VAL A 227 -8.81 -12.72 11.48
N GLY A 228 -8.40 -12.93 12.74
CA GLY A 228 -8.47 -14.21 13.43
C GLY A 228 -7.27 -15.12 13.22
N ILE A 229 -6.07 -14.55 13.02
CA ILE A 229 -4.81 -15.32 12.98
C ILE A 229 -4.12 -15.44 14.34
N GLY A 230 -4.72 -14.86 15.38
CA GLY A 230 -4.21 -14.88 16.75
C GLY A 230 -3.95 -13.49 17.32
N GLU A 231 -4.26 -12.43 16.58
CA GLU A 231 -4.23 -11.05 17.04
C GLU A 231 -5.32 -10.78 18.08
N THR A 232 -5.01 -9.92 19.06
CA THR A 232 -6.00 -9.36 19.98
C THR A 232 -6.80 -8.26 19.29
N LEU A 233 -7.95 -7.89 19.87
CA LEU A 233 -8.76 -6.79 19.30
C LEU A 233 -8.05 -5.44 19.38
N THR A 234 -7.19 -5.21 20.38
CA THR A 234 -6.34 -4.02 20.44
C THR A 234 -5.34 -4.01 19.29
N GLU A 235 -4.61 -5.10 19.05
CA GLU A 235 -3.65 -5.21 17.93
C GLU A 235 -4.35 -5.07 16.57
N ARG A 236 -5.58 -5.59 16.45
CA ARG A 236 -6.41 -5.38 15.25
C ARG A 236 -6.76 -3.90 15.06
N ALA A 237 -7.16 -3.21 16.12
CA ALA A 237 -7.41 -1.77 16.06
C ALA A 237 -6.14 -0.99 15.70
N GLU A 238 -4.99 -1.29 16.31
CA GLU A 238 -3.69 -0.69 15.98
C GLU A 238 -3.34 -0.89 14.50
N SER A 239 -3.58 -2.07 13.95
CA SER A 239 -3.36 -2.37 12.53
C SER A 239 -4.22 -1.48 11.62
N LEU A 240 -5.51 -1.30 11.94
CA LEU A 240 -6.40 -0.40 11.21
C LEU A 240 -5.98 1.07 11.33
N HIS A 241 -5.48 1.50 12.50
CA HIS A 241 -4.96 2.86 12.69
C HIS A 241 -3.65 3.09 11.92
N ALA A 242 -2.77 2.10 11.84
CA ALA A 242 -1.56 2.17 11.03
C ALA A 242 -1.90 2.31 9.53
N LEU A 243 -2.90 1.57 9.05
CA LEU A 243 -3.43 1.71 7.69
C LEU A 243 -4.05 3.08 7.45
N ARG A 244 -4.82 3.60 8.43
CA ARG A 244 -5.42 4.95 8.37
C ARG A 244 -4.34 6.02 8.24
N ARG A 245 -3.24 5.92 9.01
CA ARG A 245 -2.10 6.83 8.92
C ARG A 245 -1.54 6.87 7.50
N CYS A 246 -1.19 5.71 6.95
CA CYS A 246 -0.63 5.61 5.60
C CYS A 246 -1.61 6.16 4.54
N ALA A 247 -2.88 5.78 4.64
CA ALA A 247 -3.92 6.23 3.73
C ALA A 247 -4.11 7.76 3.75
N ARG A 248 -4.06 8.39 4.92
CA ARG A 248 -4.15 9.85 5.04
C ARG A 248 -2.91 10.55 4.51
N GLN A 249 -1.73 10.05 4.89
CA GLN A 249 -0.45 10.68 4.57
C GLN A 249 -0.20 10.73 3.07
N TYR A 250 -0.41 9.62 2.37
CA TYR A 250 -0.02 9.51 0.95
C TYR A 250 -1.20 9.47 0.00
N ARG A 251 -2.43 9.19 0.46
CA ARG A 251 -3.66 9.11 -0.35
C ARG A 251 -3.64 8.05 -1.46
N ASN A 252 -2.63 7.18 -1.48
CA ASN A 252 -2.39 6.15 -2.49
C ASN A 252 -3.13 4.84 -2.22
N ILE A 253 -3.50 4.57 -0.97
CA ILE A 253 -4.28 3.38 -0.62
C ILE A 253 -5.67 3.49 -1.27
N GLN A 254 -5.98 2.54 -2.15
CA GLN A 254 -7.24 2.49 -2.87
C GLN A 254 -8.30 1.70 -2.11
N GLU A 255 -7.88 0.61 -1.47
CA GLU A 255 -8.78 -0.26 -0.72
C GLU A 255 -8.08 -0.87 0.51
N ILE A 256 -8.88 -1.12 1.54
CA ILE A 256 -8.54 -1.96 2.68
C ILE A 256 -9.37 -3.24 2.61
N ILE A 257 -8.69 -4.37 2.45
CA ILE A 257 -9.27 -5.70 2.51
C ILE A 257 -9.35 -6.13 3.98
N VAL A 258 -10.56 -6.41 4.45
CA VAL A 258 -10.79 -7.05 5.75
C VAL A 258 -11.12 -8.52 5.45
N GLN A 259 -10.09 -9.35 5.45
CA GLN A 259 -10.21 -10.77 5.16
C GLN A 259 -10.29 -11.58 6.45
N ASN A 260 -11.19 -12.55 6.53
CA ASN A 260 -11.23 -13.51 7.63
C ASN A 260 -10.29 -14.69 7.39
N PHE A 261 -9.64 -15.15 8.46
CA PHE A 261 -8.94 -16.43 8.49
C PHE A 261 -9.93 -17.58 8.35
N ARG A 262 -9.54 -18.54 7.51
CA ARG A 262 -10.18 -19.84 7.34
C ARG A 262 -9.13 -20.92 7.54
N ALA A 263 -9.41 -21.85 8.43
CA ALA A 263 -8.55 -22.98 8.72
C ALA A 263 -8.48 -23.92 7.52
N LYS A 264 -7.27 -24.41 7.22
CA LYS A 264 -7.00 -25.26 6.07
C LYS A 264 -6.28 -26.53 6.51
N PRO A 265 -6.69 -27.73 6.05
CA PRO A 265 -6.14 -29.00 6.51
C PRO A 265 -4.61 -29.11 6.40
N ASP A 266 -4.04 -28.59 5.31
CA ASP A 266 -2.61 -28.74 4.99
C ASP A 266 -1.73 -27.62 5.57
N THR A 267 -2.11 -27.07 6.73
CA THR A 267 -1.40 -25.95 7.35
C THR A 267 -1.05 -26.25 8.82
N ALA A 268 -0.07 -25.52 9.35
CA ALA A 268 0.25 -25.60 10.77
C ALA A 268 -0.91 -25.08 11.64
N MET A 269 -1.74 -24.20 11.09
CA MET A 269 -2.95 -23.66 11.75
C MET A 269 -4.23 -24.45 11.43
N ARG A 270 -4.15 -25.69 10.94
CA ARG A 270 -5.33 -26.50 10.59
C ARG A 270 -6.34 -26.71 11.71
N SER A 271 -5.90 -26.60 12.97
CA SER A 271 -6.74 -26.77 14.16
C SER A 271 -7.12 -25.45 14.83
N ALA A 272 -6.70 -24.31 14.27
CA ALA A 272 -7.16 -23.00 14.73
C ALA A 272 -8.62 -22.80 14.32
N PRO A 273 -9.45 -22.13 15.14
CA PRO A 273 -10.83 -21.83 14.76
C PRO A 273 -10.88 -20.82 13.61
N ASP A 274 -11.88 -20.96 12.74
CA ASP A 274 -12.23 -19.92 11.78
C ASP A 274 -12.58 -18.62 12.50
N ALA A 275 -12.33 -17.49 11.84
CA ALA A 275 -12.74 -16.21 12.37
C ALA A 275 -14.28 -16.07 12.40
N ASP A 276 -14.78 -15.62 13.54
CA ASP A 276 -16.19 -15.32 13.79
C ASP A 276 -16.74 -14.26 12.81
N LEU A 277 -17.91 -14.51 12.22
CA LEU A 277 -18.51 -13.64 11.21
C LEU A 277 -19.08 -12.35 11.81
N GLU A 278 -19.57 -12.36 13.05
CA GLU A 278 -19.93 -11.12 13.74
C GLU A 278 -18.70 -10.27 14.05
N GLY A 279 -17.60 -10.91 14.48
CA GLY A 279 -16.30 -10.27 14.64
C GLY A 279 -15.73 -9.70 13.34
N LEU A 280 -15.92 -10.38 12.22
CA LEU A 280 -15.59 -9.87 10.89
C LEU A 280 -16.42 -8.63 10.56
N ALA A 281 -17.74 -8.68 10.74
CA ALA A 281 -18.64 -7.56 10.48
C ALA A 281 -18.30 -6.33 11.34
N ALA A 282 -18.02 -6.52 12.64
CA ALA A 282 -17.56 -5.45 13.51
C ALA A 282 -16.23 -4.84 13.02
N THR A 283 -15.32 -5.67 12.52
CA THR A 283 -14.03 -5.22 11.97
C THR A 283 -14.22 -4.40 10.69
N ILE A 284 -15.07 -4.86 9.76
CA ILE A 284 -15.42 -4.11 8.54
C ILE A 284 -16.03 -2.76 8.89
N ALA A 285 -16.95 -2.73 9.87
CA ALA A 285 -17.60 -1.50 10.30
C ALA A 285 -16.61 -0.51 10.92
N VAL A 286 -15.71 -0.98 11.80
CA VAL A 286 -14.64 -0.14 12.36
C VAL A 286 -13.69 0.34 11.27
N ALA A 287 -13.31 -0.51 10.31
CA ALA A 287 -12.48 -0.09 9.17
C ALA A 287 -13.15 1.03 8.36
N ARG A 288 -14.46 0.92 8.05
CA ARG A 288 -15.23 1.96 7.37
C ARG A 288 -15.26 3.28 8.15
N LEU A 289 -15.42 3.23 9.47
CA LEU A 289 -15.45 4.42 10.32
C LEU A 289 -14.07 5.11 10.41
N LEU A 290 -12.98 4.35 10.30
CA LEU A 290 -11.62 4.86 10.42
C LEU A 290 -11.04 5.38 9.10
N MET A 291 -11.31 4.70 7.98
CA MET A 291 -10.67 5.01 6.70
C MET A 291 -11.13 6.37 6.15
N PRO A 292 -10.21 7.17 5.60
CA PRO A 292 -10.56 8.47 5.03
C PRO A 292 -11.44 8.32 3.77
N PRO A 293 -12.18 9.38 3.38
CA PRO A 293 -12.89 9.42 2.10
C PRO A 293 -11.97 9.06 0.93
N GLY A 294 -12.53 8.34 -0.04
CA GLY A 294 -11.77 7.80 -1.18
C GLY A 294 -11.01 6.49 -0.92
N VAL A 295 -11.06 5.89 0.27
CA VAL A 295 -10.57 4.51 0.50
C VAL A 295 -11.75 3.55 0.57
N SER A 296 -11.75 2.55 -0.31
CA SER A 296 -12.77 1.52 -0.30
C SER A 296 -12.50 0.48 0.79
N VAL A 297 -13.57 -0.16 1.29
CA VAL A 297 -13.47 -1.27 2.24
C VAL A 297 -14.08 -2.49 1.59
N GLN A 298 -13.31 -3.57 1.58
CA GLN A 298 -13.62 -4.81 0.88
C GLN A 298 -13.63 -5.98 1.85
N ALA A 299 -14.51 -6.96 1.60
CA ALA A 299 -14.42 -8.29 2.18
C ALA A 299 -14.61 -9.34 1.06
N PRO A 300 -13.78 -10.41 0.98
CA PRO A 300 -13.92 -11.41 -0.07
C PRO A 300 -15.26 -12.17 0.01
N PRO A 301 -16.08 -12.20 -1.05
CA PRO A 301 -17.43 -12.76 -1.00
C PRO A 301 -17.44 -14.27 -0.81
N ASN A 302 -16.42 -14.99 -1.30
CA ASN A 302 -16.29 -16.43 -1.15
C ASN A 302 -15.97 -16.90 0.28
N LEU A 303 -15.56 -15.99 1.18
CA LEU A 303 -15.10 -16.35 2.53
C LEU A 303 -16.15 -16.10 3.63
N VAL A 304 -17.28 -15.47 3.31
CA VAL A 304 -18.32 -15.07 4.27
C VAL A 304 -19.51 -16.03 4.39
N GLY A 305 -19.50 -17.15 3.67
CA GLY A 305 -20.61 -18.11 3.70
C GLY A 305 -21.87 -17.51 3.08
N ASP A 306 -22.97 -17.46 3.82
CA ASP A 306 -24.24 -16.86 3.41
C ASP A 306 -24.40 -15.40 3.90
N GLN A 307 -23.41 -14.86 4.62
CA GLN A 307 -23.49 -13.57 5.31
C GLN A 307 -23.22 -12.33 4.42
N HIS A 308 -23.55 -12.39 3.12
CA HIS A 308 -23.35 -11.30 2.17
C HIS A 308 -24.08 -10.02 2.57
N ALA A 309 -25.32 -10.13 3.04
CA ALA A 309 -26.10 -9.00 3.52
C ALA A 309 -25.46 -8.35 4.77
N LEU A 310 -24.88 -9.16 5.66
CA LEU A 310 -24.23 -8.67 6.87
C LEU A 310 -22.99 -7.83 6.54
N VAL A 311 -22.12 -8.30 5.64
CA VAL A 311 -20.91 -7.53 5.27
C VAL A 311 -21.23 -6.26 4.48
N LEU A 312 -22.29 -6.26 3.66
CA LEU A 312 -22.83 -5.04 3.05
C LEU A 312 -23.32 -4.04 4.10
N ARG A 313 -24.10 -4.50 5.09
CA ARG A 313 -24.53 -3.67 6.23
C ARG A 313 -23.35 -3.16 7.06
N ALA A 314 -22.29 -3.95 7.17
CA ALA A 314 -21.05 -3.56 7.85
C ALA A 314 -20.28 -2.46 7.13
N GLY A 315 -20.59 -2.17 5.86
CA GLY A 315 -20.08 -0.98 5.18
C GLY A 315 -19.02 -1.25 4.12
N ILE A 316 -18.90 -2.48 3.62
CA ILE A 316 -18.16 -2.69 2.37
C ILE A 316 -18.81 -1.88 1.24
N ASP A 317 -17.99 -1.35 0.35
CA ASP A 317 -18.44 -0.74 -0.92
C ASP A 317 -17.89 -1.47 -2.15
N ASP A 318 -17.10 -2.52 -1.92
CA ASP A 318 -16.45 -3.31 -2.96
C ASP A 318 -16.39 -4.79 -2.57
N TRP A 319 -16.65 -5.67 -3.53
CA TRP A 319 -16.56 -7.13 -3.37
C TRP A 319 -15.18 -7.71 -3.71
N GLY A 320 -14.27 -6.90 -4.24
CA GLY A 320 -12.93 -7.29 -4.65
C GLY A 320 -12.89 -7.90 -6.04
N GLY A 321 -11.76 -8.56 -6.33
CA GLY A 321 -11.51 -9.25 -7.58
C GLY A 321 -12.22 -10.60 -7.65
N VAL A 322 -13.15 -10.78 -8.58
CA VAL A 322 -13.90 -12.02 -8.84
C VAL A 322 -13.53 -12.56 -10.21
N SER A 323 -13.20 -13.86 -10.29
CA SER A 323 -12.79 -14.50 -11.52
C SER A 323 -13.84 -15.48 -12.05
N PRO A 324 -14.29 -15.33 -13.30
CA PRO A 324 -15.13 -16.33 -13.97
C PRO A 324 -14.31 -17.45 -14.63
N VAL A 325 -12.97 -17.34 -14.65
CA VAL A 325 -12.07 -18.25 -15.40
C VAL A 325 -11.21 -19.10 -14.48
N THR A 326 -10.51 -18.44 -13.55
CA THR A 326 -9.51 -19.06 -12.69
C THR A 326 -10.05 -19.27 -11.27
N PRO A 327 -9.65 -20.33 -10.56
CA PRO A 327 -10.03 -20.48 -9.15
C PRO A 327 -9.39 -19.40 -8.26
N ASP A 328 -9.80 -19.35 -7.00
CA ASP A 328 -9.04 -18.67 -5.96
C ASP A 328 -7.86 -19.58 -5.59
N HIS A 329 -6.65 -19.28 -6.07
CA HIS A 329 -5.48 -20.10 -5.75
C HIS A 329 -5.04 -19.97 -4.29
N VAL A 330 -5.50 -18.94 -3.57
CA VAL A 330 -5.22 -18.76 -2.14
C VAL A 330 -6.19 -19.59 -1.32
N ASN A 331 -7.47 -19.62 -1.67
CA ASN A 331 -8.52 -20.40 -1.00
C ASN A 331 -9.25 -21.32 -2.00
N PRO A 332 -8.57 -22.34 -2.57
CA PRO A 332 -9.13 -23.19 -3.63
C PRO A 332 -10.39 -23.96 -3.19
N GLU A 333 -10.55 -24.19 -1.88
CA GLU A 333 -11.72 -24.81 -1.28
C GLU A 333 -12.95 -23.88 -1.17
N ARG A 334 -12.80 -22.59 -1.50
CA ARG A 334 -13.85 -21.56 -1.49
C ARG A 334 -13.92 -20.87 -2.86
N PRO A 335 -14.62 -21.44 -3.84
CA PRO A 335 -14.65 -20.90 -5.20
C PRO A 335 -15.28 -19.51 -5.26
N TRP A 336 -14.92 -18.75 -6.29
CA TRP A 336 -15.55 -17.47 -6.59
C TRP A 336 -17.07 -17.64 -6.81
N PRO A 337 -17.91 -16.75 -6.29
CA PRO A 337 -19.32 -16.74 -6.64
C PRO A 337 -19.51 -16.37 -8.11
N ARG A 338 -20.63 -16.79 -8.71
CA ARG A 338 -20.97 -16.32 -10.06
C ARG A 338 -21.34 -14.83 -9.99
N ILE A 339 -20.98 -14.08 -11.03
CA ILE A 339 -21.21 -12.63 -11.06
C ILE A 339 -22.70 -12.28 -10.96
N ASP A 340 -23.59 -13.10 -11.53
CA ASP A 340 -25.05 -12.92 -11.42
C ASP A 340 -25.56 -13.10 -9.98
N GLU A 341 -24.96 -14.01 -9.20
CA GLU A 341 -25.30 -14.21 -7.78
C GLU A 341 -24.85 -12.99 -6.97
N LEU A 342 -23.64 -12.50 -7.22
CA LEU A 342 -23.10 -11.28 -6.62
C LEU A 342 -24.01 -10.07 -6.91
N ALA A 343 -24.47 -9.94 -8.16
CA ALA A 343 -25.41 -8.90 -8.56
C ALA A 343 -26.77 -9.07 -7.87
N GLY A 344 -27.22 -10.31 -7.67
CA GLY A 344 -28.43 -10.66 -6.92
C GLY A 344 -28.36 -10.19 -5.46
N TRP A 345 -27.31 -10.58 -4.73
CA TRP A 345 -27.12 -10.18 -3.33
C TRP A 345 -26.98 -8.66 -3.16
N THR A 346 -26.25 -8.02 -4.07
CA THR A 346 -26.07 -6.56 -4.08
C THR A 346 -27.41 -5.84 -4.26
N ARG A 347 -28.24 -6.32 -5.19
CA ARG A 347 -29.58 -5.77 -5.47
C ARG A 347 -30.56 -5.99 -4.33
N GLN A 348 -30.55 -7.17 -3.72
CA GLN A 348 -31.39 -7.48 -2.54
C GLN A 348 -31.10 -6.54 -1.37
N ALA A 349 -29.87 -6.06 -1.24
CA ALA A 349 -29.46 -5.07 -0.26
C ALA A 349 -29.72 -3.61 -0.69
N GLY A 350 -30.31 -3.38 -1.87
CA GLY A 350 -30.67 -2.04 -2.37
C GLY A 350 -29.54 -1.30 -3.09
N PHE A 351 -28.48 -2.00 -3.51
CA PHE A 351 -27.36 -1.42 -4.27
C PHE A 351 -27.34 -1.89 -5.72
N THR A 352 -26.64 -1.15 -6.57
CA THR A 352 -26.31 -1.56 -7.94
C THR A 352 -24.88 -2.08 -7.99
N LEU A 353 -24.68 -3.28 -8.54
CA LEU A 353 -23.33 -3.80 -8.80
C LEU A 353 -22.76 -3.17 -10.07
N ARG A 354 -21.56 -2.61 -10.01
CA ARG A 354 -20.83 -2.10 -11.19
C ARG A 354 -19.42 -2.65 -11.23
N GLU A 355 -18.93 -2.94 -12.43
CA GLU A 355 -17.55 -3.36 -12.61
C GLU A 355 -16.61 -2.13 -12.51
N ARG A 356 -15.48 -2.30 -11.84
CA ARG A 356 -14.36 -1.36 -11.83
C ARG A 356 -13.13 -2.00 -12.47
N LEU A 357 -12.15 -1.18 -12.81
CA LEU A 357 -10.81 -1.65 -13.15
C LEU A 357 -10.05 -2.06 -11.88
N THR A 358 -8.86 -2.63 -12.08
CA THR A 358 -7.93 -2.91 -10.97
C THR A 358 -7.55 -1.66 -10.18
N VAL A 359 -7.48 -0.53 -10.88
CA VAL A 359 -7.26 0.80 -10.32
C VAL A 359 -8.60 1.51 -10.12
N TYR A 360 -8.81 2.09 -8.94
CA TYR A 360 -10.10 2.70 -8.58
C TYR A 360 -10.40 4.00 -9.35
N PRO A 361 -11.70 4.37 -9.52
CA PRO A 361 -12.11 5.49 -10.36
C PRO A 361 -11.43 6.84 -10.07
N LYS A 362 -11.15 7.17 -8.81
CA LYS A 362 -10.45 8.42 -8.46
C LYS A 362 -9.04 8.51 -9.02
N TYR A 363 -8.35 7.39 -9.19
CA TYR A 363 -7.00 7.33 -9.75
C TYR A 363 -7.02 7.30 -11.27
N VAL A 364 -8.05 6.68 -11.87
CA VAL A 364 -8.29 6.77 -13.32
C VAL A 364 -8.53 8.21 -13.75
N ARG A 365 -9.35 8.95 -12.99
CA ARG A 365 -9.61 10.38 -13.25
C ARG A 365 -8.43 11.30 -12.91
N GLY A 366 -7.45 10.82 -12.16
CA GLY A 366 -6.22 11.52 -11.81
C GLY A 366 -4.98 10.83 -12.37
N ALA A 367 -5.10 10.22 -13.55
CA ALA A 367 -4.08 9.34 -14.12
C ALA A 367 -2.72 10.04 -14.24
N GLU A 368 -2.70 11.33 -14.55
CA GLU A 368 -1.50 12.16 -14.65
C GLU A 368 -0.66 12.19 -13.36
N LYS A 369 -1.27 11.98 -12.19
CA LYS A 369 -0.55 11.89 -10.90
C LYS A 369 -0.17 10.46 -10.55
N TRP A 370 -1.06 9.52 -10.82
CA TRP A 370 -1.04 8.20 -10.18
C TRP A 370 -0.57 7.07 -11.08
N ILE A 371 -0.77 7.21 -12.39
CA ILE A 371 -0.57 6.15 -13.36
C ILE A 371 0.53 6.57 -14.32
N ASP A 372 1.50 5.69 -14.58
CA ASP A 372 2.56 5.95 -15.56
C ASP A 372 1.96 6.24 -16.95
N VAL A 373 2.55 7.18 -17.67
CA VAL A 373 2.06 7.63 -18.98
C VAL A 373 1.95 6.49 -20.00
N ARG A 374 2.82 5.48 -19.91
CA ARG A 374 2.77 4.29 -20.78
C ARG A 374 1.49 3.49 -20.61
N LEU A 375 0.83 3.62 -19.47
CA LEU A 375 -0.40 2.89 -19.13
C LEU A 375 -1.67 3.69 -19.41
N HIS A 376 -1.58 4.98 -19.74
CA HIS A 376 -2.75 5.81 -20.01
C HIS A 376 -3.61 5.23 -21.15
N PRO A 377 -3.05 4.86 -22.33
CA PRO A 377 -3.86 4.27 -23.41
C PRO A 377 -4.53 2.96 -23.01
N HIS A 378 -3.88 2.16 -22.15
CA HIS A 378 -4.38 0.88 -21.66
C HIS A 378 -5.58 1.08 -20.72
N VAL A 379 -5.44 2.00 -19.76
CA VAL A 379 -6.49 2.30 -18.77
C VAL A 379 -7.68 3.01 -19.43
N THR A 380 -7.44 4.05 -20.23
CA THR A 380 -8.49 4.83 -20.88
C THR A 380 -9.35 3.97 -21.81
N ALA A 381 -8.75 3.00 -22.50
CA ALA A 381 -9.51 2.14 -23.41
C ALA A 381 -10.47 1.17 -22.70
N LEU A 382 -10.34 0.99 -21.39
CA LEU A 382 -11.17 0.11 -20.59
C LEU A 382 -12.04 0.87 -19.58
N ALA A 383 -11.91 2.19 -19.50
CA ALA A 383 -12.57 3.04 -18.53
C ALA A 383 -13.69 3.89 -19.15
N THR A 384 -14.77 4.09 -18.40
CA THR A 384 -15.74 5.16 -18.65
C THR A 384 -15.21 6.51 -18.14
N ALA A 385 -15.86 7.61 -18.52
CA ALA A 385 -15.48 8.96 -18.06
C ALA A 385 -15.55 9.13 -16.52
N ASP A 386 -16.42 8.36 -15.86
CA ASP A 386 -16.48 8.33 -14.39
C ASP A 386 -15.36 7.47 -13.75
N GLY A 387 -14.53 6.80 -14.55
CA GLY A 387 -13.40 5.97 -14.11
C GLY A 387 -13.76 4.53 -13.74
N LEU A 388 -15.02 4.11 -13.88
CA LEU A 388 -15.41 2.70 -13.77
C LEU A 388 -15.01 1.91 -15.02
N ALA A 389 -15.17 0.59 -14.99
CA ALA A 389 -14.93 -0.24 -16.16
C ALA A 389 -16.04 -0.04 -17.21
N GLU A 390 -15.66 0.13 -18.46
CA GLU A 390 -16.57 0.16 -19.61
C GLU A 390 -17.05 -1.27 -19.92
N PRO A 391 -18.35 -1.59 -19.71
CA PRO A 391 -18.86 -2.96 -19.86
C PRO A 391 -18.65 -3.55 -21.26
N GLY A 392 -18.71 -2.73 -22.31
CA GLY A 392 -18.55 -3.15 -23.69
C GLY A 392 -17.12 -3.04 -24.24
N ALA A 393 -16.14 -2.70 -23.40
CA ALA A 393 -14.78 -2.45 -23.87
C ALA A 393 -14.16 -3.68 -24.51
N VAL A 394 -13.57 -3.50 -25.69
CA VAL A 394 -12.78 -4.54 -26.35
C VAL A 394 -11.42 -4.66 -25.66
N VAL A 395 -11.23 -5.78 -24.99
CA VAL A 395 -9.98 -6.13 -24.31
C VAL A 395 -9.01 -6.69 -25.36
N ARG A 396 -8.08 -5.84 -25.79
CA ARG A 396 -7.08 -6.16 -26.82
C ARG A 396 -5.75 -5.53 -26.43
N GLY A 397 -4.67 -6.25 -26.73
CA GLY A 397 -3.31 -5.79 -26.57
C GLY A 397 -3.03 -4.44 -27.22
N ARG A 398 -2.17 -3.64 -26.57
CA ARG A 398 -1.71 -2.33 -27.04
C ARG A 398 -0.22 -2.20 -26.76
N ASP A 399 0.52 -1.49 -27.60
CA ASP A 399 1.96 -1.33 -27.42
C ASP A 399 2.25 -0.66 -26.07
N TRP A 400 3.25 -1.18 -25.35
CA TRP A 400 3.74 -0.60 -24.11
C TRP A 400 4.85 0.40 -24.44
N GLN A 401 4.46 1.59 -24.91
CA GLN A 401 5.39 2.66 -25.24
C GLN A 401 4.97 3.99 -24.62
N GLU A 402 5.93 4.88 -24.41
CA GLU A 402 5.57 6.28 -24.12
C GLU A 402 4.92 6.88 -25.37
N PRO A 403 3.81 7.63 -25.23
CA PRO A 403 3.18 8.27 -26.37
C PRO A 403 4.15 9.19 -27.14
N ASP A 404 4.10 9.12 -28.47
CA ASP A 404 4.82 10.04 -29.34
C ASP A 404 4.36 11.49 -29.09
N GLY A 405 5.32 12.44 -29.07
CA GLY A 405 5.04 13.87 -28.87
C GLY A 405 5.36 14.42 -27.47
N GLY A 406 5.89 13.57 -26.57
CA GLY A 406 6.30 13.97 -25.22
C GLY A 406 5.12 14.15 -24.26
N LEU A 407 5.41 14.50 -23.00
CA LEU A 407 4.38 14.81 -22.01
C LEU A 407 3.69 16.12 -22.39
N ALA A 408 2.41 16.06 -22.78
CA ALA A 408 1.57 17.25 -22.82
C ALA A 408 1.67 17.93 -21.44
N THR A 409 1.99 19.22 -21.41
CA THR A 409 2.16 19.90 -20.12
C THR A 409 0.80 20.08 -19.48
N VAL A 410 0.52 19.29 -18.45
CA VAL A 410 -0.74 19.31 -17.68
C VAL A 410 -0.52 20.08 -16.38
N GLY A 411 -1.45 20.98 -16.04
CA GLY A 411 -1.34 21.88 -14.89
C GLY A 411 -0.76 23.26 -15.25
N ARG A 412 -0.18 23.97 -14.27
CA ARG A 412 0.44 25.29 -14.50
C ARG A 412 1.80 25.15 -15.20
N ALA A 413 1.74 24.90 -16.50
CA ALA A 413 2.88 24.84 -17.41
C ALA A 413 3.60 26.19 -17.57
N ASP A 414 2.85 27.28 -17.41
CA ASP A 414 3.23 28.66 -17.67
C ASP A 414 3.85 29.36 -16.44
N LEU A 415 4.07 28.66 -15.32
CA LEU A 415 4.69 29.23 -14.11
C LEU A 415 6.00 29.98 -14.40
N HIS A 416 6.75 29.54 -15.42
CA HIS A 416 7.99 30.17 -15.87
C HIS A 416 7.80 31.52 -16.58
N THR A 417 6.59 31.81 -17.10
CA THR A 417 6.25 33.04 -17.79
C THR A 417 5.31 33.89 -16.94
N ALA A 418 4.26 33.28 -16.37
CA ALA A 418 3.24 33.94 -15.57
C ALA A 418 3.80 34.57 -14.29
N ILE A 419 4.79 33.96 -13.62
CA ILE A 419 5.46 34.62 -12.48
C ILE A 419 6.20 35.87 -12.92
N ASP A 420 6.86 35.82 -14.08
CA ASP A 420 7.68 36.92 -14.58
C ASP A 420 6.85 38.04 -15.22
N THR A 421 5.67 37.72 -15.77
CA THR A 421 4.77 38.69 -16.44
C THR A 421 3.65 39.22 -15.55
N GLU A 422 3.09 38.39 -14.66
CA GLU A 422 1.94 38.75 -13.82
C GLU A 422 2.32 38.91 -12.34
N GLY A 423 3.50 38.42 -11.93
CA GLY A 423 3.95 38.42 -10.54
C GLY A 423 3.32 37.31 -9.69
N ARG A 424 3.90 37.04 -8.51
CA ARG A 424 3.28 36.15 -7.52
C ARG A 424 2.15 36.89 -6.81
N THR A 425 0.91 36.42 -6.96
CA THR A 425 -0.25 36.96 -6.23
C THR A 425 -0.35 36.44 -4.79
N ALA A 426 0.34 35.34 -4.45
CA ALA A 426 0.43 34.78 -3.11
C ALA A 426 1.84 34.21 -2.85
N ASP A 427 2.27 34.20 -1.58
CA ASP A 427 3.54 33.61 -1.13
C ASP A 427 3.63 32.10 -1.46
N ARG A 428 2.50 31.38 -1.38
CA ARG A 428 2.44 29.93 -1.56
C ARG A 428 1.44 29.53 -2.64
N ARG A 429 1.65 28.33 -3.21
CA ARG A 429 0.68 27.64 -4.08
C ARG A 429 -0.61 27.33 -3.29
N GLY A 430 -1.78 27.42 -3.93
CA GLY A 430 -3.07 27.22 -3.25
C GLY A 430 -3.33 25.80 -2.73
N ASP A 431 -2.56 24.83 -3.20
CA ASP A 431 -2.61 23.41 -2.83
C ASP A 431 -1.39 22.96 -1.98
N PHE A 432 -0.63 23.92 -1.44
CA PHE A 432 0.64 23.70 -0.71
C PHE A 432 0.50 22.67 0.41
N ASP A 433 -0.63 22.72 1.13
CA ASP A 433 -0.87 21.90 2.31
C ASP A 433 -1.24 20.44 1.98
N SER A 434 -1.39 20.08 0.69
CA SER A 434 -1.92 18.76 0.29
C SER A 434 -1.14 18.05 -0.82
N VAL A 435 -0.26 18.76 -1.55
CA VAL A 435 0.41 18.20 -2.73
C VAL A 435 1.42 17.12 -2.38
N TYR A 436 2.13 17.29 -1.27
CA TYR A 436 3.20 16.39 -0.83
C TYR A 436 2.76 15.50 0.35
N GLY A 437 1.46 15.45 0.65
CA GLY A 437 0.90 14.76 1.81
C GLY A 437 0.37 15.72 2.87
N ASP A 438 -0.11 15.16 3.97
CA ASP A 438 -0.67 15.90 5.12
C ASP A 438 0.48 16.35 6.04
N TRP A 439 0.86 17.64 5.95
CA TRP A 439 1.97 18.21 6.74
C TRP A 439 1.71 18.22 8.24
N ASP A 440 0.44 18.24 8.68
CA ASP A 440 0.11 18.18 10.11
C ASP A 440 0.39 16.78 10.65
N LEU A 441 0.13 15.72 9.88
CA LEU A 441 0.53 14.36 10.24
C LEU A 441 2.05 14.17 10.28
N LEU A 442 2.81 14.81 9.38
CA LEU A 442 4.28 14.78 9.44
C LEU A 442 4.78 15.47 10.72
N ARG A 443 4.15 16.59 11.11
CA ARG A 443 4.50 17.33 12.33
C ARG A 443 4.27 16.50 13.61
N GLU A 444 3.22 15.67 13.64
CA GLU A 444 2.96 14.72 14.73
C GLU A 444 4.01 13.60 14.81
N GLN A 445 4.70 13.30 13.70
CA GLN A 445 5.70 12.22 13.61
C GLN A 445 7.13 12.66 13.98
N VAL A 446 7.39 13.97 14.14
CA VAL A 446 8.71 14.50 14.52
C VAL A 446 8.71 14.83 16.02
N PRO A 447 9.37 14.01 16.87
CA PRO A 447 9.54 14.38 18.27
C PRO A 447 10.36 15.67 18.36
N GLY A 448 9.78 16.74 18.91
CA GLY A 448 10.49 18.00 19.18
C GLY A 448 10.39 19.10 18.10
N ALA A 449 9.46 19.01 17.14
CA ALA A 449 9.21 20.11 16.20
C ALA A 449 8.92 21.43 16.95
N PRO A 450 9.63 22.54 16.66
CA PRO A 450 9.44 23.80 17.36
C PRO A 450 8.02 24.36 17.09
N THR A 451 7.25 24.54 18.16
CA THR A 451 6.02 25.32 18.13
C THR A 451 6.40 26.80 18.02
N HIS A 452 6.19 27.41 16.85
CA HIS A 452 6.50 28.82 16.61
C HIS A 452 5.61 29.82 17.39
N THR A 453 4.92 29.42 18.46
CA THR A 453 3.85 30.23 19.08
C THR A 453 3.93 30.45 20.59
N LEU A 454 4.99 30.08 21.31
CA LEU A 454 5.12 30.44 22.74
C LEU A 454 6.55 30.85 23.15
N PRO A 455 6.71 31.85 24.04
CA PRO A 455 8.02 32.31 24.51
C PRO A 455 8.69 31.29 25.44
N PRO A 456 10.04 31.34 25.59
CA PRO A 456 10.82 30.25 26.14
C PRO A 456 10.68 30.19 27.65
N THR A 457 9.86 29.27 28.17
CA THR A 457 9.98 28.83 29.56
C THR A 457 10.82 27.57 29.63
N ARG A 458 11.89 27.67 30.42
CA ARG A 458 12.92 26.67 30.76
C ARG A 458 12.58 25.22 30.38
N ARG A 459 13.31 24.71 29.39
CA ARG A 459 13.42 23.29 29.07
C ARG A 459 13.81 22.52 30.33
N SER A 460 13.12 21.43 30.63
CA SER A 460 13.59 20.40 31.55
C SER A 460 14.74 19.67 30.87
N ASP A 461 15.95 19.76 31.42
CA ASP A 461 17.10 18.99 30.93
C ASP A 461 16.80 17.48 30.97
N PRO A 462 16.99 16.73 29.87
CA PRO A 462 16.90 15.29 29.90
C PRO A 462 18.07 14.70 30.69
N ALA A 463 17.81 13.61 31.40
CA ALA A 463 18.83 12.89 32.17
C ALA A 463 20.03 12.46 31.28
N PRO A 464 21.26 12.46 31.80
CA PRO A 464 22.45 12.16 31.00
C PRO A 464 22.41 10.74 30.44
N GLN A 465 22.33 10.63 29.10
CA GLN A 465 22.42 9.35 28.39
C GLN A 465 23.88 8.97 28.14
N ARG A 466 24.19 7.66 28.24
CA ARG A 466 25.49 7.12 27.87
C ARG A 466 25.58 6.98 26.35
N LEU A 467 26.34 7.87 25.72
CA LEU A 467 26.73 7.74 24.32
C LEU A 467 27.74 6.61 24.13
N ASP A 468 27.61 5.88 23.03
CA ASP A 468 28.59 4.91 22.56
C ASP A 468 29.99 5.57 22.43
N THR A 469 31.04 4.78 22.62
CA THR A 469 32.44 5.23 22.57
C THR A 469 32.80 5.86 21.23
N ASP A 470 32.32 5.31 20.11
CA ASP A 470 32.66 5.80 18.77
C ASP A 470 31.89 7.07 18.43
N VAL A 471 30.61 7.15 18.83
CA VAL A 471 29.80 8.37 18.71
C VAL A 471 30.41 9.50 19.54
N ARG A 472 30.88 9.21 20.75
CA ARG A 472 31.53 10.21 21.61
C ARG A 472 32.86 10.67 21.03
N ALA A 473 33.65 9.75 20.46
CA ALA A 473 34.90 10.08 19.78
C ALA A 473 34.62 10.97 18.55
N GLY A 474 33.61 10.61 17.76
CA GLY A 474 33.17 11.40 16.61
C GLY A 474 32.72 12.80 17.00
N LEU A 475 31.85 12.94 18.01
CA LEU A 475 31.37 14.25 18.47
C LEU A 475 32.50 15.14 19.01
N ARG A 476 33.52 14.56 19.64
CA ARG A 476 34.72 15.30 20.07
C ARG A 476 35.54 15.78 18.88
N LEU A 477 35.78 14.92 17.89
CA LEU A 477 36.45 15.32 16.66
C LEU A 477 35.66 16.42 15.93
N ALA A 478 34.33 16.30 15.84
CA ALA A 478 33.46 17.30 15.25
C ALA A 478 33.48 18.65 15.98
N ALA A 479 33.72 18.67 17.29
CA ALA A 479 33.77 19.89 18.08
C ALA A 479 35.16 20.54 18.06
N ASP A 480 36.21 19.75 18.23
CA ASP A 480 37.56 20.27 18.46
C ASP A 480 38.36 20.44 17.15
N TYR A 481 38.18 19.51 16.20
CA TYR A 481 38.91 19.52 14.92
C TYR A 481 38.13 18.78 13.82
N PRO A 482 37.08 19.41 13.24
CA PRO A 482 36.15 18.74 12.32
C PRO A 482 36.84 18.06 11.12
N GLY A 483 37.96 18.62 10.66
CA GLY A 483 38.75 18.09 9.54
C GLY A 483 39.32 16.69 9.78
N ALA A 484 39.59 16.29 11.03
CA ALA A 484 40.09 14.96 11.35
C ALA A 484 39.06 13.85 11.07
N LEU A 485 37.76 14.16 10.96
CA LEU A 485 36.76 13.17 10.56
C LEU A 485 37.00 12.59 9.15
N LEU A 486 37.78 13.29 8.31
CA LEU A 486 38.14 12.84 6.96
C LEU A 486 39.36 11.90 6.95
N GLU A 487 40.07 11.78 8.07
CA GLU A 487 41.27 10.95 8.14
C GLU A 487 40.89 9.47 8.25
N PRO A 488 41.53 8.56 7.49
CA PRO A 488 41.20 7.13 7.51
C PRO A 488 41.23 6.49 8.92
N ALA A 489 42.11 7.00 9.80
CA ALA A 489 42.22 6.57 11.19
C ALA A 489 40.95 6.82 12.03
N HIS A 490 40.06 7.71 11.58
CA HIS A 490 38.84 8.11 12.27
C HIS A 490 37.56 7.62 11.57
N THR A 491 37.68 6.73 10.57
CA THR A 491 36.55 6.19 9.80
C THR A 491 35.43 5.63 10.68
N ALA A 492 35.75 4.87 11.73
CA ALA A 492 34.73 4.32 12.62
C ALA A 492 33.92 5.41 13.35
N ALA A 493 34.59 6.45 13.85
CA ALA A 493 33.96 7.59 14.50
C ALA A 493 33.12 8.42 13.52
N ALA A 494 33.60 8.62 12.30
CA ALA A 494 32.87 9.30 11.23
C ALA A 494 31.61 8.51 10.81
N MET A 495 31.73 7.20 10.63
CA MET A 495 30.58 6.33 10.33
C MET A 495 29.55 6.31 11.46
N ALA A 496 30.00 6.31 12.72
CA ALA A 496 29.12 6.38 13.88
C ALA A 496 28.32 7.70 13.93
N LEU A 497 28.90 8.83 13.48
CA LEU A 497 28.18 10.10 13.32
C LEU A 497 27.18 10.07 12.16
N LEU A 498 27.53 9.43 11.04
CA LEU A 498 26.65 9.32 9.86
C LEU A 498 25.36 8.54 10.17
N THR A 499 25.42 7.61 11.11
CA THR A 499 24.26 6.83 11.58
C THR A 499 23.75 7.28 12.94
N ALA A 500 24.17 8.45 13.44
CA ALA A 500 23.75 8.94 14.74
C ALA A 500 22.27 9.34 14.72
N GLU A 501 21.56 9.00 15.79
CA GLU A 501 20.16 9.35 16.00
C GLU A 501 19.98 10.05 17.35
N GLY A 502 18.83 10.70 17.54
CA GLY A 502 18.44 11.32 18.81
C GLY A 502 19.45 12.38 19.31
N PRO A 503 19.78 12.41 20.61
CA PRO A 503 20.62 13.47 21.18
C PRO A 503 22.03 13.60 20.57
N ALA A 504 22.57 12.51 20.02
CA ALA A 504 23.85 12.55 19.31
C ALA A 504 23.73 13.32 17.99
N LEU A 505 22.64 13.09 17.25
CA LEU A 505 22.32 13.85 16.03
C LEU A 505 22.04 15.32 16.33
N ASP A 506 21.31 15.61 17.41
CA ASP A 506 21.05 16.99 17.85
C ASP A 506 22.35 17.74 18.13
N THR A 507 23.29 17.06 18.82
CA THR A 507 24.61 17.62 19.13
C THR A 507 25.43 17.84 17.86
N LEU A 508 25.45 16.86 16.94
CA LEU A 508 26.15 16.97 15.66
C LEU A 508 25.58 18.12 14.82
N THR A 509 24.26 18.26 14.77
CA THR A 509 23.58 19.32 14.02
C THR A 509 23.93 20.69 14.58
N ARG A 510 23.98 20.83 15.91
CA ARG A 510 24.42 22.06 16.56
C ARG A 510 25.88 22.40 16.23
N LEU A 511 26.79 21.43 16.31
CA LEU A 511 28.20 21.63 15.95
C LEU A 511 28.36 22.03 14.47
N ALA A 512 27.57 21.42 13.59
CA ALA A 512 27.56 21.77 12.17
C ALA A 512 27.02 23.18 11.93
N ASP A 513 25.98 23.60 12.66
CA ASP A 513 25.43 24.96 12.57
C ASP A 513 26.38 26.02 13.16
N GLU A 514 27.05 25.70 14.26
CA GLU A 514 28.12 26.55 14.84
C GLU A 514 29.27 26.73 13.84
N LEU A 515 29.75 25.64 13.24
CA LEU A 515 30.79 25.69 12.21
C LEU A 515 30.33 26.48 10.98
N ARG A 516 29.08 26.29 10.54
CA ARG A 516 28.50 27.08 9.45
C ARG A 516 28.45 28.57 9.82
N ALA A 517 27.99 28.92 11.02
CA ALA A 517 27.94 30.30 11.51
C ALA A 517 29.33 30.94 11.53
N ASP A 518 30.35 30.21 11.98
CA ASP A 518 31.75 30.68 12.00
C ASP A 518 32.29 30.95 10.59
N VAL A 519 31.90 30.13 9.60
CA VAL A 519 32.42 30.22 8.24
C VAL A 519 31.66 31.24 7.38
N VAL A 520 30.32 31.33 7.50
CA VAL A 520 29.48 32.14 6.60
C VAL A 520 28.56 33.14 7.30
N GLY A 521 28.63 33.28 8.64
CA GLY A 521 27.80 34.21 9.42
C GLY A 521 26.34 33.76 9.56
N ASP A 522 25.44 34.67 9.95
CA ASP A 522 24.01 34.36 10.14
C ASP A 522 23.22 34.25 8.83
N ASP A 523 23.80 34.71 7.72
CA ASP A 523 23.15 34.76 6.43
C ASP A 523 23.09 33.36 5.79
N ILE A 524 21.89 32.78 5.73
CA ILE A 524 21.63 31.55 4.98
C ILE A 524 21.25 31.92 3.55
N THR A 525 22.17 31.71 2.61
CA THR A 525 21.92 31.96 1.19
C THR A 525 21.16 30.80 0.55
N TYR A 526 20.24 31.10 -0.34
CA TYR A 526 19.64 30.11 -1.23
C TYR A 526 19.80 30.58 -2.68
N VAL A 527 19.93 29.62 -3.59
CA VAL A 527 19.83 29.88 -5.02
C VAL A 527 18.48 29.39 -5.49
N VAL A 528 17.78 30.21 -6.28
CA VAL A 528 16.63 29.72 -7.05
C VAL A 528 17.17 28.87 -8.19
N ASN A 529 17.46 27.60 -7.88
CA ASN A 529 17.96 26.66 -8.86
C ASN A 529 16.80 26.04 -9.65
N ARG A 530 17.01 25.85 -10.95
CA ARG A 530 16.15 25.01 -11.79
C ARG A 530 16.95 23.75 -12.10
N ASN A 531 16.48 22.59 -11.64
CA ASN A 531 17.01 21.32 -12.12
C ASN A 531 16.64 21.17 -13.59
N ILE A 532 17.60 21.44 -14.48
CA ILE A 532 17.44 21.22 -15.91
C ILE A 532 17.75 19.75 -16.17
N ASN A 533 16.71 18.93 -16.20
CA ASN A 533 16.80 17.54 -16.63
C ASN A 533 16.97 17.51 -18.15
N PHE A 534 18.22 17.50 -18.62
CA PHE A 534 18.54 17.28 -20.03
C PHE A 534 18.27 15.83 -20.47
N SER A 535 18.41 14.87 -19.55
CA SER A 535 18.14 13.46 -19.77
C SER A 535 17.91 12.76 -18.45
N ASN A 536 16.93 11.86 -18.41
CA ASN A 536 16.67 10.86 -17.36
C ASN A 536 17.30 9.50 -17.70
N VAL A 537 18.08 9.41 -18.78
CA VAL A 537 18.86 8.23 -19.17
C VAL A 537 20.30 8.43 -18.70
N CYS A 538 20.68 7.73 -17.64
CA CYS A 538 22.06 7.68 -17.17
C CYS A 538 22.76 6.44 -17.75
N TYR A 539 23.78 6.63 -18.58
CA TYR A 539 24.59 5.51 -19.11
C TYR A 539 25.30 4.72 -18.00
N VAL A 540 25.57 5.38 -16.87
CA VAL A 540 26.25 4.76 -15.72
C VAL A 540 25.33 3.78 -14.98
N GLY A 541 24.01 3.84 -15.22
CA GLY A 541 23.04 2.95 -14.56
C GLY A 541 23.07 3.07 -13.04
N CYS A 542 23.28 4.30 -12.54
CA CYS A 542 23.40 4.62 -11.13
C CYS A 542 22.08 4.56 -10.36
#